data_AF-A0A6P1YB27-F1
#
_entry.id   AF-A0A6P1YB27-F1
#
_cell.length_a   1.000
_cell.length_b   1.000
_cell.length_c   1.000
_cell.angle_alpha   90.00
_cell.angle_beta   90.00
_cell.angle_gamma   90.00
#
_symmetry.space_group_name_H-M   'P 1'
#
loop_
_entity.id
_entity.type
_entity.pdbx_description
1 polymer ?
#
loop_
_entity_poly.entity_id
_entity_poly.type
_entity_poly.pdbx_seq_one_letter_code
_entity_poly.pdbx_strand_id
1 'polypeptide(L)'
;MNRVKKAYEITDAKINFVSLVDKAANKKQFLIVKNKDNLTFQTFGRILKVDEETHYVTGVVYEPLQEDAHGNFMTEEEIKKAAYWFAKNGDKVDIQHNFEEADGVTIVENWVAKSDTEIEGEKIKKGTWLITTEITNPDIWENVQKGEFTGFSMGGIGKYSSEDVDLDELKGVRKK
;
A
#
# COMPACT_ATOMS: atom_id res chain seq x y z
N MET A 1 -20.46 17.08 14.59
CA MET A 1 -21.16 15.93 13.98
C MET A 1 -20.10 14.90 13.63
N ASN A 2 -20.01 13.82 14.40
CA ASN A 2 -19.08 12.71 14.13
C ASN A 2 -19.50 12.05 12.83
N ARG A 3 -18.68 12.19 11.78
CA ARG A 3 -18.78 11.32 10.62
C ARG A 3 -18.27 9.96 11.07
N VAL A 4 -19.19 9.02 11.30
CA VAL A 4 -18.84 7.62 11.45
C VAL A 4 -18.13 7.22 10.16
N LYS A 5 -16.82 6.97 10.23
CA LYS A 5 -16.02 6.52 9.08
C LYS A 5 -16.40 5.07 8.82
N LYS A 6 -17.31 4.94 7.88
CA LYS A 6 -17.91 3.71 7.39
C LYS A 6 -17.07 3.22 6.21
N ALA A 7 -16.48 2.02 6.33
CA ALA A 7 -15.60 1.44 5.33
C ALA A 7 -15.84 -0.06 5.15
N TYR A 8 -15.55 -0.58 3.95
CA TYR A 8 -15.67 -2.00 3.63
C TYR A 8 -14.35 -2.74 3.88
N GLU A 9 -14.42 -3.86 4.60
CA GLU A 9 -13.25 -4.71 4.83
C GLU A 9 -12.86 -5.45 3.54
N ILE A 10 -11.56 -5.43 3.20
CA ILE A 10 -10.98 -6.27 2.16
C ILE A 10 -10.41 -7.54 2.81
N THR A 11 -10.69 -8.70 2.22
CA THR A 11 -10.19 -10.02 2.64
C THR A 11 -9.72 -10.85 1.43
N ASP A 12 -8.93 -11.90 1.65
CA ASP A 12 -8.35 -12.74 0.59
C ASP A 12 -7.55 -11.90 -0.44
N ALA A 13 -6.83 -10.91 0.06
CA ALA A 13 -6.07 -9.96 -0.75
C ALA A 13 -4.82 -10.64 -1.34
N LYS A 14 -4.76 -10.71 -2.66
CA LYS A 14 -3.66 -11.27 -3.45
C LYS A 14 -3.05 -10.17 -4.29
N ILE A 15 -1.93 -9.66 -3.80
CA ILE A 15 -1.20 -8.56 -4.40
C ILE A 15 -0.24 -9.10 -5.46
N ASN A 16 -0.27 -8.51 -6.65
CA ASN A 16 0.57 -8.91 -7.77
C ASN A 16 1.62 -7.85 -8.14
N PHE A 17 1.38 -6.59 -7.79
CA PHE A 17 2.30 -5.48 -8.03
C PHE A 17 2.26 -4.50 -6.86
N VAL A 18 3.39 -3.87 -6.59
CA VAL A 18 3.42 -2.60 -5.86
C VAL A 18 3.92 -1.52 -6.81
N SER A 19 3.11 -0.50 -7.03
CA SER A 19 3.40 0.59 -7.95
C SER A 19 4.08 1.75 -7.25
N LEU A 20 5.15 2.31 -7.83
CA LEU A 20 5.64 3.63 -7.46
C LEU A 20 4.81 4.70 -8.20
N VAL A 21 4.17 5.59 -7.44
CA VAL A 21 3.09 6.45 -7.96
C VAL A 21 3.21 7.91 -7.54
N ASP A 22 2.78 8.80 -8.43
CA ASP A 22 2.56 10.20 -8.10
C ASP A 22 1.19 10.41 -7.41
N LYS A 23 0.96 11.61 -6.90
CA LYS A 23 -0.29 11.98 -6.22
C LYS A 23 -1.53 11.93 -7.12
N ALA A 24 -1.38 12.06 -8.43
CA ALA A 24 -2.46 12.04 -9.41
C ALA A 24 -2.85 10.60 -9.80
N ALA A 25 -1.89 9.69 -10.00
CA ALA A 25 -2.16 8.27 -10.23
C ALA A 25 -2.82 7.61 -9.02
N ASN A 26 -2.45 8.04 -7.81
CA ASN A 26 -3.15 7.71 -6.56
C ASN A 26 -4.68 8.04 -6.57
N LYS A 27 -5.15 8.87 -7.51
CA LYS A 27 -6.57 9.23 -7.67
C LYS A 27 -7.22 8.59 -8.90
N LYS A 28 -6.45 7.96 -9.78
CA LYS A 28 -6.97 7.37 -11.02
C LYS A 28 -7.45 5.95 -10.73
N GLN A 29 -8.77 5.75 -10.73
CA GLN A 29 -9.39 4.42 -10.79
C GLN A 29 -9.03 3.76 -12.13
N PHE A 30 -7.92 3.03 -12.21
CA PHE A 30 -7.60 2.26 -13.40
C PHE A 30 -8.22 0.85 -13.31
N LEU A 31 -9.06 0.53 -14.29
CA LEU A 31 -9.75 -0.75 -14.52
C LEU A 31 -10.86 -1.15 -13.53
N ILE A 32 -11.99 -0.45 -13.61
CA ILE A 32 -13.28 -1.05 -13.27
C ILE A 32 -13.63 -2.05 -14.38
N VAL A 33 -13.26 -3.32 -14.21
CA VAL A 33 -14.05 -4.43 -14.76
C VAL A 33 -14.84 -5.01 -13.61
N LYS A 34 -16.10 -4.61 -13.53
CA LYS A 34 -17.09 -5.21 -12.64
C LYS A 34 -17.46 -6.58 -13.22
N ASN A 35 -16.62 -7.58 -13.00
CA ASN A 35 -17.05 -8.97 -13.06
C ASN A 35 -17.02 -9.52 -11.63
N LYS A 36 -18.05 -10.29 -11.27
CA LYS A 36 -18.47 -10.57 -9.89
C LYS A 36 -17.42 -11.18 -8.95
N ASP A 37 -16.24 -11.54 -9.44
CA ASP A 37 -15.25 -12.29 -8.68
C ASP A 37 -13.80 -11.75 -8.74
N ASN A 38 -13.51 -10.67 -9.49
CA ASN A 38 -12.15 -10.11 -9.59
C ASN A 38 -12.17 -8.58 -9.65
N LEU A 39 -11.62 -7.92 -8.63
CA LEU A 39 -11.58 -6.46 -8.52
C LEU A 39 -10.18 -5.98 -8.13
N THR A 40 -9.63 -5.03 -8.90
CA THR A 40 -8.34 -4.37 -8.63
C THR A 40 -8.48 -3.36 -7.49
N PHE A 41 -7.67 -3.44 -6.45
CA PHE A 41 -7.59 -2.40 -5.40
C PHE A 41 -6.40 -1.44 -5.64
N GLN A 42 -6.52 -0.20 -5.17
CA GLN A 42 -5.48 0.84 -5.14
C GLN A 42 -5.55 1.56 -3.80
N THR A 43 -4.40 1.90 -3.20
CA THR A 43 -4.38 2.38 -1.81
C THR A 43 -3.34 3.44 -1.57
N PHE A 44 -3.57 4.28 -0.56
CA PHE A 44 -2.63 5.33 -0.16
C PHE A 44 -1.42 4.75 0.57
N GLY A 45 -0.32 4.54 -0.15
CA GLY A 45 1.00 4.52 0.44
C GLY A 45 1.65 5.90 0.43
N ARG A 46 2.70 6.07 1.25
CA ARG A 46 3.51 7.29 1.30
C ARG A 46 4.98 6.94 1.38
N ILE A 47 5.84 7.71 0.74
CA ILE A 47 7.29 7.62 0.93
C ILE A 47 7.63 8.19 2.31
N LEU A 48 8.44 7.45 3.08
CA LEU A 48 8.90 7.83 4.42
C LEU A 48 10.34 8.32 4.39
N LYS A 49 11.19 7.66 3.59
CA LYS A 49 12.62 7.96 3.49
C LYS A 49 13.07 7.84 2.03
N VAL A 50 13.90 8.78 1.60
CA VAL A 50 14.70 8.72 0.38
C VAL A 50 16.16 8.84 0.81
N ASP A 51 16.95 7.80 0.53
CA ASP A 51 18.37 7.75 0.86
C ASP A 51 19.19 8.10 -0.38
N GLU A 52 19.68 9.34 -0.44
CA GLU A 52 20.35 9.89 -1.62
C GLU A 52 21.68 9.20 -1.96
N GLU A 53 22.35 8.59 -0.98
CA GLU A 53 23.64 7.93 -1.20
C GLU A 53 23.48 6.52 -1.78
N THR A 54 22.44 5.82 -1.36
CA THR A 54 22.20 4.41 -1.70
C THR A 54 21.09 4.20 -2.73
N HIS A 55 20.33 5.25 -3.05
CA HIS A 55 19.14 5.21 -3.89
C HIS A 55 18.03 4.28 -3.36
N TYR A 56 17.92 4.19 -2.03
CA TYR A 56 16.87 3.43 -1.36
C TYR A 56 15.68 4.32 -1.04
N VAL A 57 14.50 3.86 -1.41
CA VAL A 57 13.23 4.53 -1.13
C VAL A 57 12.38 3.62 -0.25
N THR A 58 12.15 4.05 0.99
CA THR A 58 11.30 3.32 1.94
C THR A 58 9.94 4.00 2.03
N GLY A 59 8.87 3.21 2.01
CA GLY A 59 7.52 3.74 2.11
C GLY A 59 6.50 2.76 2.67
N VAL A 60 5.36 3.32 3.06
CA VAL A 60 4.17 2.58 3.45
C VAL A 60 3.46 2.10 2.19
N VAL A 61 3.06 0.83 2.16
CA VAL A 61 2.16 0.28 1.14
C VAL A 61 0.71 0.33 1.63
N TYR A 62 0.46 -0.07 2.88
CA TYR A 62 -0.88 -0.02 3.47
C TYR A 62 -0.89 0.00 5.01
N GLU A 63 -1.85 0.74 5.59
CA GLU A 63 -2.03 0.86 7.04
C GLU A 63 -3.29 0.12 7.53
N PRO A 64 -3.23 -0.59 8.67
CA PRO A 64 -4.39 -1.31 9.20
C PRO A 64 -5.45 -0.38 9.77
N LEU A 65 -6.72 -0.78 9.61
CA LEU A 65 -7.89 -0.10 10.18
C LEU A 65 -7.96 1.40 9.82
N GLN A 66 -7.41 1.74 8.64
CA GLN A 66 -7.45 3.07 8.07
C GLN A 66 -8.18 2.98 6.74
N GLU A 67 -9.21 3.81 6.61
CA GLU A 67 -9.94 3.96 5.36
C GLU A 67 -9.00 4.48 4.26
N ASP A 68 -8.94 3.76 3.14
CA ASP A 68 -8.19 4.13 1.95
C ASP A 68 -8.96 5.09 1.02
N ALA A 69 -8.41 5.37 -0.16
CA ALA A 69 -8.97 6.29 -1.15
C ALA A 69 -10.37 5.90 -1.63
N HIS A 70 -10.77 4.66 -1.42
CA HIS A 70 -11.98 4.07 -1.96
C HIS A 70 -12.99 3.68 -0.88
N GLY A 71 -12.76 4.08 0.37
CA GLY A 71 -13.67 3.73 1.46
C GLY A 71 -13.50 2.30 1.95
N ASN A 72 -12.31 1.71 1.78
CA ASN A 72 -12.03 0.34 2.21
C ASN A 72 -10.92 0.30 3.25
N PHE A 73 -10.78 -0.84 3.93
CA PHE A 73 -9.69 -1.06 4.88
C PHE A 73 -9.30 -2.54 4.93
N MET A 74 -8.16 -2.83 5.53
CA MET A 74 -7.75 -4.19 5.92
C MET A 74 -7.40 -4.22 7.41
N THR A 75 -7.51 -5.40 8.00
CA THR A 75 -7.00 -5.66 9.34
C THR A 75 -5.50 -5.96 9.30
N GLU A 76 -4.80 -5.85 10.44
CA GLU A 76 -3.39 -6.26 10.57
C GLU A 76 -3.15 -7.68 9.99
N GLU A 77 -4.03 -8.63 10.32
CA GLU A 77 -3.88 -10.02 9.88
C GLU A 77 -4.03 -10.16 8.37
N GLU A 78 -4.92 -9.40 7.75
CA GLU A 78 -5.10 -9.45 6.30
C GLU A 78 -3.95 -8.78 5.56
N ILE A 79 -3.45 -7.65 6.07
CA ILE A 79 -2.25 -7.00 5.53
C ILE A 79 -1.05 -7.96 5.57
N LYS A 80 -0.89 -8.70 6.67
CA LYS A 80 0.17 -9.70 6.79
C LYS A 80 0.05 -10.81 5.74
N LYS A 81 -1.16 -11.33 5.49
CA LYS A 81 -1.38 -12.31 4.42
C LYS A 81 -1.06 -11.73 3.05
N ALA A 82 -1.50 -10.50 2.78
CA ALA A 82 -1.24 -9.78 1.53
C ALA A 82 0.26 -9.59 1.29
N ALA A 83 1.00 -9.09 2.28
CA ALA A 83 2.45 -8.89 2.20
C ALA A 83 3.20 -10.22 1.96
N TYR A 84 2.76 -11.30 2.62
CA TYR A 84 3.37 -12.63 2.45
C TYR A 84 3.02 -13.27 1.11
N TRP A 85 1.82 -13.02 0.60
CA TRP A 85 1.44 -13.43 -0.74
C TRP A 85 2.30 -12.70 -1.78
N PHE A 86 2.44 -11.39 -1.64
CA PHE A 86 3.25 -10.55 -2.51
C PHE A 86 4.71 -11.05 -2.55
N ALA A 87 5.32 -11.28 -1.39
CA ALA A 87 6.68 -11.82 -1.29
C ALA A 87 6.89 -13.15 -2.03
N LYS A 88 5.84 -13.95 -2.17
CA LYS A 88 5.89 -15.28 -2.80
C LYS A 88 5.54 -15.27 -4.28
N ASN A 89 4.71 -14.33 -4.72
CA ASN A 89 4.03 -14.42 -6.02
C ASN A 89 4.10 -13.14 -6.86
N GLY A 90 4.31 -11.99 -6.22
CA GLY A 90 4.09 -10.68 -6.84
C GLY A 90 5.29 -9.75 -6.81
N ASP A 91 6.43 -10.16 -6.23
CA ASP A 91 7.66 -9.41 -5.95
C ASP A 91 8.23 -8.57 -7.13
N LYS A 92 7.46 -7.58 -7.56
CA LYS A 92 7.62 -6.75 -8.75
C LYS A 92 7.08 -5.37 -8.45
N VAL A 93 7.81 -4.38 -8.94
CA VAL A 93 7.41 -2.98 -8.91
C VAL A 93 7.04 -2.54 -10.30
N ASP A 94 5.96 -1.78 -10.42
CA ASP A 94 5.57 -1.12 -11.67
C ASP A 94 5.48 0.41 -11.46
N ILE A 95 5.37 1.17 -12.53
CA ILE A 95 5.32 2.65 -12.46
C ILE A 95 3.94 3.12 -12.84
N GLN A 96 3.30 3.92 -11.98
CA GLN A 96 2.03 4.58 -12.28
C GLN A 96 0.90 3.63 -12.71
N HIS A 97 0.88 2.40 -12.18
CA HIS A 97 -0.09 1.35 -12.54
C HIS A 97 -0.06 0.93 -14.01
N ASN A 98 1.12 0.89 -14.63
CA ASN A 98 1.27 0.35 -15.98
C ASN A 98 1.26 -1.20 -16.00
N PHE A 99 1.34 -1.86 -14.85
CA PHE A 99 1.39 -3.32 -14.69
C PHE A 99 2.53 -4.00 -15.47
N GLU A 100 3.57 -3.23 -15.78
CA GLU A 100 4.80 -3.69 -16.40
C GLU A 100 5.94 -3.51 -15.39
N GLU A 101 6.75 -4.54 -15.23
CA GLU A 101 7.88 -4.50 -14.31
C GLU A 101 8.80 -3.34 -14.66
N ALA A 102 9.04 -2.46 -13.68
CA ALA A 102 9.85 -1.29 -13.81
C ALA A 102 11.33 -1.69 -13.91
N ASP A 103 11.97 -1.27 -14.99
CA ASP A 103 13.41 -1.49 -15.16
C ASP A 103 14.20 -0.77 -14.06
N GLY A 104 15.17 -1.48 -13.47
CA GLY A 104 16.05 -0.93 -12.44
C GLY A 104 15.37 -0.56 -11.12
N VAL A 105 14.19 -1.11 -10.81
CA VAL A 105 13.53 -0.95 -9.50
C VAL A 105 13.35 -2.31 -8.84
N THR A 106 14.03 -2.52 -7.71
CA THR A 106 14.03 -3.82 -7.01
C THR A 106 13.56 -3.64 -5.57
N ILE A 107 12.67 -4.51 -5.10
CA ILE A 107 12.30 -4.56 -3.68
C ILE A 107 13.43 -5.25 -2.91
N VAL A 108 14.08 -4.50 -2.02
CA VAL A 108 15.17 -5.02 -1.18
C VAL A 108 14.69 -5.35 0.24
N GLU A 109 13.57 -4.75 0.66
CA GLU A 109 12.92 -5.07 1.92
C GLU A 109 11.40 -5.09 1.76
N ASN A 110 10.75 -6.09 2.37
CA ASN A 110 9.29 -6.23 2.41
C ASN A 110 8.88 -6.74 3.79
N TRP A 111 8.21 -5.92 4.60
CA TRP A 111 7.89 -6.29 5.98
C TRP A 111 6.62 -5.65 6.51
N VAL A 112 6.08 -6.28 7.56
CA VAL A 112 4.95 -5.76 8.33
C VAL A 112 5.43 -5.37 9.71
N ALA A 113 5.14 -4.14 10.14
CA ALA A 113 5.54 -3.61 11.44
C ALA A 113 4.99 -4.49 12.58
N LYS A 114 5.87 -5.00 13.44
CA LYS A 114 5.52 -5.95 14.52
C LYS A 114 5.01 -5.26 15.79
N SER A 115 5.24 -3.96 15.90
CA SER A 115 4.76 -3.08 16.97
C SER A 115 4.55 -1.68 16.40
N ASP A 116 3.89 -0.81 17.18
CA ASP A 116 3.94 0.62 16.90
C ASP A 116 5.41 1.07 16.95
N THR A 117 5.83 1.86 15.96
CA THR A 117 7.20 2.33 15.80
C THR A 117 7.21 3.71 15.14
N GLU A 118 8.40 4.28 14.98
CA GLU A 118 8.63 5.53 14.28
C GLU A 118 9.74 5.32 13.23
N ILE A 119 9.59 5.91 12.06
CA ILE A 119 10.58 5.92 10.97
C ILE A 119 10.65 7.36 10.46
N GLU A 120 11.83 7.98 10.45
CA GLU A 120 12.02 9.38 10.03
C GLU A 120 11.06 10.39 10.72
N GLY A 121 10.71 10.16 11.99
CA GLY A 121 9.75 11.00 12.73
C GLY A 121 8.27 10.72 12.43
N GLU A 122 7.97 9.85 11.47
CA GLU A 122 6.61 9.43 11.13
C GLU A 122 6.18 8.23 11.96
N LYS A 123 5.00 8.33 12.59
CA LYS A 123 4.43 7.24 13.38
C LYS A 123 3.90 6.14 12.47
N ILE A 124 4.36 4.92 12.73
CA ILE A 124 3.96 3.69 12.02
C ILE A 124 3.25 2.77 13.00
N LYS A 125 2.01 2.41 12.69
CA LYS A 125 1.24 1.49 13.53
C LYS A 125 1.68 0.05 13.32
N LYS A 126 1.58 -0.77 14.37
CA LYS A 126 1.64 -2.22 14.26
C LYS A 126 0.71 -2.70 13.15
N GLY A 127 1.20 -3.62 12.31
CA GLY A 127 0.46 -4.16 11.18
C GLY A 127 0.56 -3.34 9.89
N THR A 128 1.24 -2.19 9.89
CA THR A 128 1.52 -1.44 8.66
C THR A 128 2.47 -2.25 7.78
N TRP A 129 2.15 -2.35 6.49
CA TRP A 129 3.02 -2.94 5.49
C TRP A 129 3.91 -1.88 4.87
N LEU A 130 5.22 -2.12 4.90
CA LEU A 130 6.25 -1.27 4.34
C LEU A 130 7.12 -2.06 3.36
N ILE A 131 7.68 -1.32 2.39
CA ILE A 131 8.72 -1.82 1.51
C ILE A 131 9.86 -0.80 1.39
N THR A 132 11.03 -1.30 1.03
CA THR A 132 12.16 -0.50 0.56
C THR A 132 12.52 -0.97 -0.85
N THR A 133 12.61 -0.02 -1.77
CA THR A 133 13.05 -0.27 -3.15
C THR A 133 14.40 0.35 -3.41
N GLU A 134 15.29 -0.39 -4.05
CA GLU A 134 16.50 0.13 -4.69
C GLU A 134 16.15 0.61 -6.09
N ILE A 135 16.56 1.83 -6.44
CA ILE A 135 16.31 2.44 -7.75
C ILE A 135 17.65 2.73 -8.44
N THR A 136 17.99 1.88 -9.41
CA THR A 136 19.21 2.01 -10.22
C THR A 136 18.95 2.69 -11.57
N ASN A 137 17.69 2.76 -12.00
CA ASN A 137 17.30 3.47 -13.22
C ASN A 137 17.38 5.00 -12.99
N PRO A 138 18.22 5.73 -13.74
CA PRO A 138 18.46 7.16 -13.51
C PRO A 138 17.24 8.04 -13.79
N ASP A 139 16.39 7.67 -14.77
CA ASP A 139 15.21 8.46 -15.12
C ASP A 139 14.14 8.35 -14.02
N ILE A 140 13.96 7.15 -13.45
CA ILE A 140 13.06 6.94 -12.31
C ILE A 140 13.60 7.65 -11.08
N TRP A 141 14.91 7.55 -10.83
CA TRP A 141 15.56 8.20 -9.71
C TRP A 141 15.44 9.73 -9.76
N GLU A 142 15.65 10.35 -10.92
CA GLU A 142 15.50 11.79 -11.08
C GLU A 142 14.08 12.27 -10.69
N ASN A 143 13.05 11.48 -11.02
CA ASN A 143 11.67 11.78 -10.64
C ASN A 143 11.41 11.60 -9.13
N VAL A 144 12.09 10.65 -8.47
CA VAL A 144 12.09 10.53 -7.01
C VAL A 144 12.72 11.77 -6.37
N GLN A 145 13.89 12.19 -6.85
CA GLN A 145 14.59 13.37 -6.32
C GLN A 145 13.78 14.67 -6.50
N LYS A 146 13.01 14.78 -7.59
CA LYS A 146 12.07 15.88 -7.81
C LYS A 146 10.82 15.81 -6.93
N GLY A 147 10.61 14.71 -6.20
CA GLY A 147 9.42 14.46 -5.40
C GLY A 147 8.15 14.22 -6.23
N GLU A 148 8.30 13.80 -7.50
CA GLU A 148 7.17 13.50 -8.37
C GLU A 148 6.46 12.21 -7.92
N PHE A 149 7.24 11.20 -7.53
CA PHE A 149 6.71 10.04 -6.84
C PHE A 149 6.47 10.35 -5.37
N THR A 150 5.27 10.03 -4.90
CA THR A 150 4.79 10.44 -3.56
C THR A 150 4.45 9.26 -2.66
N GLY A 151 4.36 8.06 -3.22
CA GLY A 151 3.98 6.88 -2.47
C GLY A 151 4.11 5.60 -3.27
N PHE A 152 3.86 4.51 -2.55
CA PHE A 152 3.59 3.21 -3.15
C PHE A 152 2.09 2.97 -3.20
N SER A 153 1.63 2.15 -4.12
CA SER A 153 0.27 1.62 -4.09
C SER A 153 0.31 0.15 -4.43
N MET A 154 -0.42 -0.67 -3.70
CA MET A 154 -0.56 -2.08 -4.05
C MET A 154 -1.64 -2.27 -5.12
N GLY A 155 -1.41 -3.21 -6.03
CA GLY A 155 -2.34 -3.64 -7.07
C GLY A 155 -2.52 -5.17 -7.06
N GLY A 156 -3.77 -5.62 -7.10
CA GLY A 156 -4.11 -7.05 -7.05
C GLY A 156 -5.61 -7.28 -6.84
N ILE A 157 -5.99 -8.49 -6.43
CA ILE A 157 -7.40 -8.87 -6.22
C ILE A 157 -7.76 -9.07 -4.74
N GLY A 158 -9.02 -8.86 -4.37
CA GLY A 158 -9.54 -9.15 -3.04
C GLY A 158 -11.06 -9.22 -2.99
N LYS A 159 -11.61 -9.68 -1.85
CA LYS A 159 -13.04 -9.74 -1.55
C LYS A 159 -13.43 -8.61 -0.62
N TYR A 160 -14.44 -7.84 -1.01
CA TYR A 160 -15.02 -6.79 -0.17
C TYR A 160 -16.16 -7.35 0.68
N SER A 161 -16.23 -6.94 1.94
CA SER A 161 -17.42 -7.12 2.76
C SER A 161 -18.63 -6.45 2.09
N SER A 162 -19.80 -7.08 2.16
CA SER A 162 -21.07 -6.43 1.82
C SER A 162 -21.59 -5.51 2.93
N GLU A 163 -20.99 -5.63 4.12
CA GLU A 163 -21.34 -4.87 5.32
C GLU A 163 -20.35 -3.73 5.52
N ASP A 164 -20.92 -2.58 5.84
CA ASP A 164 -20.20 -1.35 6.12
C ASP A 164 -19.89 -1.26 7.63
N VAL A 165 -18.61 -1.10 7.99
CA VAL A 165 -18.13 -1.25 9.37
C VAL A 165 -17.68 0.09 9.95
N ASP A 166 -18.06 0.36 11.21
CA ASP A 166 -17.52 1.48 11.97
C ASP A 166 -16.08 1.16 12.44
N LEU A 167 -15.12 1.88 11.86
CA LEU A 167 -13.70 1.70 12.18
C LEU A 167 -13.35 2.07 13.64
N ASP A 168 -14.11 2.95 14.28
CA ASP A 168 -13.84 3.38 15.65
C ASP A 168 -14.20 2.28 16.66
N GLU A 169 -15.25 1.49 16.38
CA GLU A 169 -15.61 0.32 17.19
C GLU A 169 -14.52 -0.76 17.13
N LEU A 170 -14.01 -1.07 15.94
CA LEU A 170 -12.95 -2.07 15.76
C LEU A 170 -11.64 -1.70 16.47
N LYS A 171 -11.27 -0.41 16.45
CA LYS A 171 -10.09 0.10 17.14
C LYS A 171 -10.23 0.04 18.67
N GLY A 172 -11.45 0.17 19.18
CA GLY A 172 -11.76 0.10 20.61
C GLY A 172 -11.76 -1.33 21.16
N VAL A 173 -12.28 -2.30 20.40
CA VAL A 173 -12.40 -3.71 20.83
C VAL A 173 -11.05 -4.40 21.03
N ARG A 174 -10.03 -4.05 20.25
CA ARG A 174 -8.68 -4.66 20.32
C ARG A 174 -7.74 -4.02 21.35
N LYS A 175 -8.20 -3.05 22.14
CA LYS A 175 -7.45 -2.40 23.23
C LYS A 175 -7.62 -3.08 24.61
N LYS A 176 -8.26 -4.25 24.69
CA LYS A 176 -8.38 -5.05 25.92
C LYS A 176 -7.47 -6.26 25.89
#